data_AF-A0A1W9WYF0-F1
#
_entry.id   AF-A0A1W9WYF0-F1
#
_cell.length_a   1.000
_cell.length_b   1.000
_cell.length_c   1.000
_cell.angle_alpha   90.00
_cell.angle_beta   90.00
_cell.angle_gamma   90.00
#
_symmetry.space_group_name_H-M   'P 1'
#
loop_
_entity.id
_entity.type
_entity.pdbx_description
1 polymer ?
#
loop_
_entity_poly.entity_id
_entity_poly.type
_entity_poly.pdbx_seq_one_letter_code
_entity_poly.pdbx_strand_id
1 'polypeptide(L)'
;MAKKYSLTNTILVIDTSYLLELFGVPGYSEKNAIREIRKRHENAIKDKAMLFVPLPCLFELGNHIADVRDDTRRQELANLFVQSIKTSVEKSMPWTITPPAIAIEDLPKLLEYFANHSVVQCKGSKCIGLVDTSTVLQAQRLKNERKSLGYQVHIWTKDKRLKEHEPDPENNPFLG
;
A
#
# COMPACT_ATOMS: atom_id res chain seq x y z
N MET A 1 25.08 30.38 -4.60
CA MET A 1 23.69 30.10 -4.15
C MET A 1 23.48 28.60 -4.15
N ALA A 2 23.34 27.98 -2.97
CA ALA A 2 23.15 26.54 -2.87
C ALA A 2 21.73 26.16 -3.31
N LYS A 3 21.60 25.28 -4.31
CA LYS A 3 20.33 24.58 -4.59
C LYS A 3 20.00 23.75 -3.34
N LYS A 4 19.08 24.24 -2.53
CA LYS A 4 18.52 23.51 -1.40
C LYS A 4 17.63 22.42 -1.98
N TYR A 5 18.22 21.26 -2.32
CA TYR A 5 17.45 20.05 -2.57
C TYR A 5 16.85 19.65 -1.22
N SER A 6 15.66 20.17 -0.92
CA SER A 6 14.80 19.54 0.08
C SER A 6 14.37 18.21 -0.53
N LEU A 7 15.19 17.16 -0.36
CA LEU A 7 14.72 15.80 -0.53
C LEU A 7 13.57 15.64 0.45
N THR A 8 12.34 15.66 -0.04
CA THR A 8 11.18 15.30 0.77
C THR A 8 11.34 13.82 1.09
N ASN A 9 11.79 13.54 2.30
CA ASN A 9 11.86 12.21 2.85
C ASN A 9 10.46 11.61 2.86
N THR A 10 10.16 10.75 1.88
CA THR A 10 8.80 10.27 1.61
C THR A 10 8.71 8.77 1.88
N ILE A 11 7.68 8.37 2.61
CA ILE A 11 7.29 6.99 2.83
C ILE A 11 5.93 6.79 2.16
N LEU A 12 5.83 5.71 1.39
CA LEU A 12 4.63 5.34 0.65
C LEU A 12 4.19 3.97 1.13
N VAL A 13 3.03 3.89 1.77
CA VAL A 13 2.42 2.61 2.17
C VAL A 13 1.45 2.19 1.06
N ILE A 14 1.77 1.08 0.39
CA ILE A 14 1.07 0.65 -0.82
C ILE A 14 -0.03 -0.34 -0.45
N ASP A 15 -1.26 0.04 -0.77
CA ASP A 15 -2.46 -0.78 -0.62
C ASP A 15 -2.66 -1.77 -1.78
N THR A 16 -3.49 -2.79 -1.58
CA THR A 16 -3.86 -3.81 -2.57
C THR A 16 -4.34 -3.21 -3.88
N SER A 17 -5.16 -2.15 -3.84
CA SER A 17 -5.70 -1.54 -5.07
C SER A 17 -4.62 -0.98 -5.99
N TYR A 18 -3.53 -0.44 -5.46
CA TYR A 18 -2.37 -0.01 -6.24
C TYR A 18 -1.54 -1.20 -6.74
N LEU A 19 -1.38 -2.23 -5.91
CA LEU A 19 -0.68 -3.45 -6.30
C LEU A 19 -1.38 -4.11 -7.50
N LEU A 20 -2.71 -4.23 -7.46
CA LEU A 20 -3.50 -4.80 -8.56
C LEU A 20 -3.16 -4.13 -9.90
N GLU A 21 -3.09 -2.80 -9.92
CA GLU A 21 -2.75 -2.01 -11.11
C GLU A 21 -1.28 -2.16 -11.53
N LEU A 22 -0.34 -2.24 -10.59
CA LEU A 22 1.08 -2.51 -10.89
C LEU A 22 1.24 -3.86 -11.60
N PHE A 23 0.55 -4.88 -11.10
CA PHE A 23 0.55 -6.23 -11.68
C PHE A 23 -0.33 -6.34 -12.94
N GLY A 24 -1.30 -5.43 -13.12
CA GLY A 24 -2.27 -5.48 -14.21
C GLY A 24 -3.15 -6.73 -14.10
N VAL A 25 -3.81 -6.91 -12.96
CA VAL A 25 -4.68 -8.05 -12.68
C VAL A 25 -6.04 -7.86 -13.40
N PRO A 26 -6.44 -8.78 -14.30
CA PRO A 26 -7.70 -8.65 -15.03
C PRO A 26 -8.92 -8.55 -14.12
N GLY A 27 -9.87 -7.69 -14.48
CA GLY A 27 -11.10 -7.45 -13.69
C GLY A 27 -10.92 -6.50 -12.50
N TYR A 28 -9.67 -6.24 -12.09
CA TYR A 28 -9.33 -5.35 -10.97
C TYR A 28 -8.42 -4.20 -11.38
N SER A 29 -8.04 -4.13 -12.66
CA SER A 29 -7.13 -3.12 -13.19
C SER A 29 -7.64 -2.45 -14.45
N GLU A 30 -7.30 -1.18 -14.63
CA GLU A 30 -7.72 -0.35 -15.75
C GLU A 30 -6.52 0.24 -16.50
N LYS A 31 -6.56 0.24 -17.84
CA LYS A 31 -5.41 0.65 -18.68
C LYS A 31 -4.82 2.02 -18.29
N ASN A 32 -5.67 3.00 -18.00
CA ASN A 32 -5.21 4.34 -17.60
C ASN A 32 -4.57 4.33 -16.21
N ALA A 33 -5.17 3.62 -15.25
CA ALA A 33 -4.66 3.46 -13.90
C ALA A 33 -3.33 2.71 -13.87
N ILE A 34 -3.20 1.60 -14.62
CA ILE A 34 -1.93 0.86 -14.79
C ILE A 34 -0.81 1.81 -15.23
N ARG A 35 -1.06 2.62 -16.28
CA ARG A 35 -0.06 3.54 -16.82
C ARG A 35 0.34 4.60 -15.80
N GLU A 36 -0.63 5.23 -15.14
CA GLU A 36 -0.38 6.30 -14.19
C GLU A 36 0.33 5.78 -12.93
N ILE A 37 -0.13 4.65 -12.37
CA ILE A 37 0.44 4.06 -11.16
C ILE A 37 1.86 3.54 -11.41
N ARG A 38 2.14 2.92 -12.57
CA ARG A 38 3.52 2.51 -12.93
C ARG A 38 4.45 3.72 -13.04
N LYS A 39 4.00 4.79 -13.69
CA LYS A 39 4.77 6.04 -13.79
C LYS A 39 5.05 6.64 -12.40
N ARG A 40 4.05 6.66 -11.50
CA ARG A 40 4.22 7.12 -10.12
C ARG A 40 5.21 6.26 -9.36
N HIS A 41 5.10 4.94 -9.48
CA HIS A 41 6.00 3.98 -8.84
C HIS A 41 7.45 4.15 -9.31
N GLU A 42 7.68 4.30 -10.61
CA GLU A 42 9.00 4.59 -11.19
C GLU A 42 9.59 5.91 -10.65
N ASN A 43 8.77 6.97 -10.61
CA ASN A 43 9.20 8.26 -10.06
C ASN A 43 9.54 8.15 -8.56
N ALA A 44 8.73 7.46 -7.76
CA ALA A 44 8.99 7.26 -6.35
C ALA A 44 10.32 6.52 -6.10
N ILE A 45 10.62 5.49 -6.91
CA ILE A 45 11.91 4.79 -6.84
C ILE A 45 13.06 5.75 -7.20
N LYS A 46 12.90 6.53 -8.28
CA LYS A 46 13.92 7.51 -8.72
C LYS A 46 14.19 8.58 -7.66
N ASP A 47 13.13 9.04 -7.00
CA ASP A 47 13.19 10.05 -5.94
C ASP A 47 13.61 9.46 -4.59
N LYS A 48 13.94 8.16 -4.54
CA LYS A 48 14.38 7.42 -3.35
C LYS A 48 13.36 7.47 -2.21
N ALA A 49 12.07 7.50 -2.55
CA ALA A 49 11.02 7.25 -1.57
C ALA A 49 11.18 5.85 -0.98
N MET A 50 10.68 5.66 0.24
CA MET A 50 10.63 4.34 0.87
C MET A 50 9.26 3.72 0.61
N LEU A 51 9.21 2.65 -0.17
CA LEU A 51 7.97 1.97 -0.53
C LEU A 51 7.74 0.81 0.43
N PHE A 52 6.71 0.90 1.26
CA PHE A 52 6.31 -0.11 2.22
C PHE A 52 5.07 -0.85 1.74
N VAL A 53 5.08 -2.18 1.81
CA VAL A 53 3.93 -3.00 1.44
C VAL A 53 3.50 -3.84 2.65
N PRO A 54 2.30 -3.59 3.22
CA PRO A 54 1.74 -4.43 4.27
C PRO A 54 1.55 -5.88 3.80
N LEU A 55 1.99 -6.86 4.60
CA LEU A 55 1.81 -8.27 4.29
C LEU A 55 0.33 -8.66 4.01
N PRO A 56 -0.69 -8.15 4.74
CA PRO A 56 -2.08 -8.44 4.42
C PRO A 56 -2.49 -8.05 2.99
N CYS A 57 -1.97 -6.93 2.46
CA CYS A 57 -2.23 -6.51 1.07
C CYS A 57 -1.64 -7.49 0.05
N LEU A 58 -0.52 -8.15 0.39
CA LEU A 58 0.06 -9.20 -0.46
C LEU A 58 -0.80 -10.47 -0.48
N PHE A 59 -1.43 -10.83 0.63
CA PHE A 59 -2.37 -11.95 0.67
C PHE A 59 -3.62 -11.66 -0.14
N GLU A 60 -4.16 -10.44 -0.04
CA GLU A 60 -5.31 -10.01 -0.83
C GLU A 60 -4.99 -9.98 -2.34
N LEU A 61 -3.82 -9.46 -2.73
CA LEU A 61 -3.32 -9.55 -4.11
C LEU A 61 -3.23 -11.01 -4.58
N GLY A 62 -2.67 -11.89 -3.74
CA GLY A 62 -2.56 -13.32 -4.05
C GLY A 62 -3.91 -13.98 -4.32
N ASN A 63 -4.93 -13.65 -3.52
CA ASN A 63 -6.30 -14.13 -3.72
C ASN A 63 -6.87 -13.63 -5.06
N HIS A 64 -6.71 -12.33 -5.38
CA HIS A 64 -7.17 -11.80 -6.65
C HIS A 64 -6.47 -12.41 -7.87
N ILE A 65 -5.17 -12.74 -7.75
CA ILE A 65 -4.45 -13.48 -8.79
C ILE A 65 -5.04 -14.89 -8.94
N ALA A 66 -5.32 -15.59 -7.84
CA ALA A 66 -5.91 -16.93 -7.87
C ALA A 66 -7.29 -16.97 -8.56
N ASP A 67 -8.07 -15.89 -8.43
CA ASP A 67 -9.40 -15.75 -9.05
C ASP A 67 -9.37 -15.39 -10.55
N VAL A 68 -8.19 -15.15 -11.14
CA VAL A 68 -8.07 -14.86 -12.58
C VAL A 68 -8.52 -16.07 -13.40
N ARG A 69 -9.51 -15.88 -14.28
CA ARG A 69 -10.12 -16.97 -15.08
C ARG A 69 -9.21 -17.57 -16.15
N ASP A 70 -8.34 -16.77 -16.76
CA ASP A 70 -7.39 -17.24 -17.77
C ASP A 70 -6.20 -17.89 -17.07
N ASP A 71 -6.03 -19.21 -17.28
CA ASP A 71 -5.01 -20.01 -16.62
C ASP A 71 -3.58 -19.58 -16.96
N THR A 72 -3.33 -19.22 -18.23
CA THR A 72 -2.02 -18.73 -18.66
C THR A 72 -1.72 -17.41 -17.98
N ARG A 73 -2.69 -16.48 -17.99
CA ARG A 73 -2.52 -15.17 -17.35
C ARG A 73 -2.35 -15.29 -15.84
N ARG A 74 -3.09 -16.19 -15.19
CA ARG A 74 -2.98 -16.49 -13.76
C ARG A 74 -1.59 -16.99 -13.40
N GLN A 75 -1.05 -17.93 -14.18
CA GLN A 75 0.31 -18.45 -13.97
C GLN A 75 1.39 -17.38 -14.17
N GLU A 76 1.25 -16.54 -15.20
CA GLU A 76 2.17 -15.41 -15.43
C GLU A 76 2.18 -14.44 -14.24
N LEU A 77 1.00 -14.06 -13.75
CA LEU A 77 0.85 -13.17 -12.60
C LEU A 77 1.44 -13.77 -11.33
N ALA A 78 1.18 -15.07 -11.06
CA ALA A 78 1.76 -15.77 -9.92
C ALA A 78 3.30 -15.78 -9.98
N ASN A 79 3.86 -16.05 -11.15
CA ASN A 79 5.31 -16.03 -11.36
C ASN A 79 5.89 -14.62 -11.17
N LEU A 80 5.26 -13.60 -11.75
CA LEU A 80 5.64 -12.20 -11.57
C LEU A 80 5.59 -11.81 -10.09
N PHE A 81 4.57 -12.26 -9.36
CA PHE A 81 4.40 -11.99 -7.95
C PHE A 81 5.53 -12.60 -7.13
N VAL A 82 5.84 -13.89 -7.35
CA VAL A 82 6.99 -14.56 -6.71
C VAL A 82 8.29 -13.82 -6.97
N GLN A 83 8.58 -13.46 -8.23
CA GLN A 83 9.83 -12.78 -8.58
C GLN A 83 9.92 -11.39 -7.94
N SER A 84 8.81 -10.65 -7.91
CA SER A 84 8.75 -9.32 -7.30
C SER A 84 9.01 -9.37 -5.79
N ILE A 85 8.41 -10.35 -5.10
CA ILE A 85 8.60 -10.55 -3.66
C ILE A 85 9.99 -11.06 -3.33
N LYS A 86 10.51 -12.05 -4.08
CA LYS A 86 11.89 -12.52 -3.90
C LYS A 86 12.89 -11.38 -4.04
N THR A 87 12.76 -10.58 -5.10
CA THR A 87 13.63 -9.42 -5.33
C THR A 87 13.53 -8.42 -4.17
N SER A 88 12.32 -8.15 -3.68
CA SER A 88 12.10 -7.24 -2.55
C SER A 88 12.70 -7.74 -1.25
N VAL A 89 12.60 -9.04 -0.95
CA VAL A 89 13.18 -9.65 0.26
C VAL A 89 14.70 -9.74 0.18
N GLU A 90 15.25 -10.22 -0.95
CA GLU A 90 16.69 -10.46 -1.11
C GLU A 90 17.49 -9.16 -1.27
N LYS A 91 16.93 -8.18 -1.99
CA LYS A 91 17.64 -6.93 -2.33
C LYS A 91 17.12 -5.72 -1.56
N SER A 92 16.09 -5.88 -0.73
CA SER A 92 15.40 -4.77 -0.06
C SER A 92 14.90 -3.69 -1.04
N MET A 93 14.56 -4.09 -2.27
CA MET A 93 14.16 -3.19 -3.36
C MET A 93 13.14 -3.84 -4.32
N PRO A 94 12.16 -3.09 -4.86
CA PRO A 94 11.86 -1.70 -4.50
C PRO A 94 11.05 -1.60 -3.20
N TRP A 95 10.50 -2.71 -2.70
CA TRP A 95 9.60 -2.72 -1.56
C TRP A 95 10.28 -3.20 -0.28
N THR A 96 10.00 -2.49 0.81
CA THR A 96 10.12 -3.04 2.16
C THR A 96 8.80 -3.70 2.50
N ILE A 97 8.77 -5.03 2.53
CA ILE A 97 7.58 -5.77 2.96
C ILE A 97 7.54 -5.68 4.47
N THR A 98 6.50 -5.05 5.00
CA THR A 98 6.29 -5.04 6.45
C THR A 98 5.52 -6.28 6.84
N PRO A 99 5.94 -6.98 7.92
CA PRO A 99 5.06 -7.94 8.58
C PRO A 99 3.72 -7.24 8.92
N PRO A 100 2.68 -7.99 9.34
CA PRO A 100 1.51 -7.36 9.94
C PRO A 100 2.02 -6.31 10.93
N ALA A 101 1.48 -5.10 10.88
CA ALA A 101 1.99 -3.94 11.64
C ALA A 101 2.00 -4.14 13.18
N ILE A 102 1.63 -5.33 13.61
CA ILE A 102 1.06 -5.76 14.86
C ILE A 102 1.73 -7.10 15.13
N ALA A 103 2.52 -7.15 16.20
CA ALA A 103 2.97 -8.42 16.74
C ALA A 103 1.73 -9.27 17.10
N ILE A 104 1.82 -10.60 17.11
CA ILE A 104 0.63 -11.44 17.33
C ILE A 104 -0.09 -11.09 18.66
N GLU A 105 0.67 -10.58 19.63
CA GLU A 105 0.21 -10.10 20.93
C GLU A 105 -0.63 -8.82 20.84
N ASP A 106 -0.45 -8.01 19.80
CA ASP A 106 -1.21 -6.78 19.55
C ASP A 106 -2.42 -7.01 18.63
N LEU A 107 -2.62 -8.23 18.09
CA LEU A 107 -3.76 -8.57 17.23
C LEU A 107 -5.11 -8.30 17.90
N PRO A 108 -5.33 -8.60 19.20
CA PRO A 108 -6.57 -8.21 19.88
C PRO A 108 -6.83 -6.69 19.83
N LYS A 109 -5.79 -5.86 19.99
CA LYS A 109 -5.92 -4.40 19.91
C LYS A 109 -6.28 -3.93 18.51
N LEU A 110 -5.72 -4.56 17.47
CA LEU A 110 -6.15 -4.31 16.09
C LEU A 110 -7.64 -4.61 15.92
N LEU A 111 -8.09 -5.77 16.40
CA LEU A 111 -9.48 -6.19 16.24
C LEU A 111 -10.43 -5.30 17.03
N GLU A 112 -10.04 -4.84 18.22
CA GLU A 112 -10.78 -3.83 18.99
C GLU A 112 -10.82 -2.49 18.25
N TYR A 113 -9.69 -2.03 17.70
CA TYR A 113 -9.66 -0.80 16.90
C TYR A 113 -10.57 -0.92 15.68
N PHE A 114 -10.46 -2.01 14.93
CA PHE A 114 -11.28 -2.31 13.76
C PHE A 114 -12.78 -2.31 14.11
N ALA A 115 -13.18 -3.03 15.16
CA ALA A 115 -14.57 -3.06 15.59
C ALA A 115 -15.08 -1.66 15.96
N ASN A 116 -14.31 -0.91 16.76
CA ASN A 116 -14.76 0.35 17.35
C ASN A 116 -14.64 1.56 16.42
N HIS A 117 -13.73 1.53 15.43
CA HIS A 117 -13.42 2.67 14.57
C HIS A 117 -13.69 2.40 13.09
N SER A 118 -13.37 1.20 12.61
CA SER A 118 -13.52 0.86 11.19
C SER A 118 -14.89 0.30 10.83
N VAL A 119 -15.65 -0.28 11.78
CA VAL A 119 -16.97 -0.87 11.54
C VAL A 119 -18.09 -0.05 12.18
N VAL A 120 -17.99 0.28 13.47
CA VAL A 120 -19.05 0.97 14.21
C VAL A 120 -19.23 2.43 13.78
N GLN A 121 -18.17 3.11 13.30
CA GLN A 121 -18.24 4.52 12.92
C GLN A 121 -18.75 4.76 11.50
N CYS A 122 -19.03 3.70 10.73
CA CYS A 122 -19.57 3.77 9.37
C CYS A 122 -21.07 4.12 9.35
N LYS A 123 -21.46 5.28 9.87
CA LYS A 123 -22.87 5.71 9.83
C LYS A 123 -23.29 5.99 8.38
N GLY A 124 -23.88 5.00 7.71
CA GLY A 124 -24.45 5.11 6.35
C GLY A 124 -23.43 5.14 5.20
N SER A 125 -22.17 4.79 5.45
CA SER A 125 -21.10 4.73 4.44
C SER A 125 -20.42 3.36 4.42
N LYS A 126 -19.73 3.02 3.32
CA LYS A 126 -18.91 1.80 3.24
C LYS A 126 -17.78 1.87 4.27
N CYS A 127 -17.65 0.83 5.09
CA CYS A 127 -16.55 0.67 6.04
C CYS A 127 -15.24 0.34 5.35
N ILE A 128 -14.12 0.66 6.01
CA ILE A 128 -12.81 0.11 5.65
C ILE A 128 -12.64 -1.29 6.24
N GLY A 129 -11.98 -2.17 5.51
CA GLY A 129 -11.78 -3.56 5.92
C GLY A 129 -10.69 -3.74 6.98
N LEU A 130 -10.46 -4.98 7.39
CA LEU A 130 -9.38 -5.31 8.31
C LEU A 130 -7.99 -5.07 7.67
N VAL A 131 -7.86 -5.36 6.37
CA VAL A 131 -6.64 -5.07 5.60
C VAL A 131 -6.37 -3.58 5.60
N ASP A 132 -7.34 -2.76 5.19
CA ASP A 132 -7.26 -1.29 5.23
C ASP A 132 -6.88 -0.77 6.62
N THR A 133 -7.52 -1.31 7.66
CA THR A 133 -7.22 -0.92 9.05
C THR A 133 -5.77 -1.22 9.41
N SER A 134 -5.24 -2.38 9.00
CA SER A 134 -3.82 -2.71 9.20
C SER A 134 -2.89 -1.77 8.41
N THR A 135 -3.29 -1.33 7.23
CA THR A 135 -2.57 -0.35 6.39
C THR A 135 -2.52 1.03 7.07
N VAL A 136 -3.63 1.49 7.65
CA VAL A 136 -3.70 2.74 8.42
C VAL A 136 -2.76 2.70 9.62
N LEU A 137 -2.82 1.63 10.43
CA LEU A 137 -1.94 1.49 11.59
C LEU A 137 -0.47 1.40 11.20
N GLN A 138 -0.14 0.74 10.08
CA GLN A 138 1.22 0.71 9.55
C GLN A 138 1.71 2.11 9.16
N ALA A 139 0.89 2.90 8.47
CA ALA A 139 1.21 4.28 8.10
C ALA A 139 1.42 5.17 9.33
N GLN A 140 0.54 5.07 10.32
CA GLN A 140 0.66 5.80 11.59
C GLN A 140 1.92 5.42 12.36
N ARG A 141 2.25 4.13 12.43
CA ARG A 141 3.48 3.65 13.07
C ARG A 141 4.72 4.25 12.40
N LEU A 142 4.82 4.15 11.07
CA LEU A 142 5.93 4.72 10.30
C LEU A 142 6.03 6.23 10.48
N LYS A 143 4.90 6.94 10.53
CA LYS A 143 4.87 8.38 10.80
C LYS A 143 5.45 8.70 12.18
N ASN A 144 5.03 7.96 13.21
CA ASN A 144 5.50 8.17 14.57
C ASN A 144 7.00 7.89 14.71
N GLU A 145 7.49 6.78 14.14
CA GLU A 145 8.90 6.40 14.17
C GLU A 145 9.81 7.41 13.46
N ARG A 146 9.29 8.12 12.45
CA ARG A 146 10.07 9.04 11.60
C ARG A 146 9.70 10.52 11.80
N LYS A 147 8.88 10.82 12.82
CA LYS A 147 8.36 12.17 13.10
C LYS A 147 9.47 13.20 13.27
N SER A 148 10.52 12.86 14.02
CA SER A 148 11.67 13.74 14.27
C SER A 148 12.55 13.98 13.04
N LEU A 149 12.42 13.13 12.02
CA LEU A 149 13.20 13.21 10.78
C LEU A 149 12.44 13.94 9.65
N GLY A 150 11.23 14.44 9.93
CA GLY A 150 10.44 15.24 8.99
C GLY A 150 9.87 14.44 7.82
N TYR A 151 9.75 13.11 7.93
CA TYR A 151 9.19 12.30 6.86
C TYR A 151 7.70 12.60 6.65
N GLN A 152 7.29 12.61 5.38
CA GLN A 152 5.88 12.57 4.96
C GLN A 152 5.51 11.13 4.68
N VAL A 153 4.37 10.69 5.20
CA VAL A 153 3.86 9.33 5.04
C VAL A 153 2.52 9.39 4.32
N HIS A 154 2.44 8.73 3.16
CA HIS A 154 1.22 8.69 2.36
C HIS A 154 0.74 7.25 2.18
N ILE A 155 -0.57 7.08 2.08
CA ILE A 155 -1.17 5.81 1.68
C ILE A 155 -1.48 5.89 0.18
N TRP A 156 -0.86 5.00 -0.58
CA TRP A 156 -1.10 4.81 -2.00
C TRP A 156 -2.19 3.78 -2.21
N THR A 157 -3.41 4.28 -2.46
CA THR A 157 -4.63 3.50 -2.63
C THR A 157 -5.56 4.18 -3.64
N LYS A 158 -6.39 3.42 -4.35
CA LYS A 158 -7.54 3.95 -5.10
C LYS A 158 -8.79 4.09 -4.24
N ASP A 159 -8.81 3.52 -3.03
CA ASP A 159 -9.96 3.65 -2.12
C ASP A 159 -9.93 5.00 -1.42
N LYS A 160 -10.90 5.86 -1.77
CA LYS A 160 -11.05 7.21 -1.22
C LYS A 160 -11.25 7.19 0.30
N ARG A 161 -11.90 6.17 0.85
CA ARG A 161 -12.13 6.05 2.30
C ARG A 161 -10.85 5.69 3.02
N LEU A 162 -10.09 4.70 2.54
CA LEU A 162 -8.78 4.41 3.10
C LEU A 162 -7.87 5.64 3.04
N LYS A 163 -7.93 6.42 1.94
CA LYS A 163 -7.17 7.65 1.78
C LYS A 163 -7.48 8.70 2.85
N GLU A 164 -8.74 8.84 3.28
CA GLU A 164 -9.16 9.78 4.35
C GLU A 164 -8.45 9.52 5.68
N HIS A 165 -7.86 8.33 5.88
CA HIS A 165 -7.13 7.94 7.09
C HIS A 165 -5.60 8.08 6.98
N GLU A 166 -5.07 8.65 5.89
CA GLU A 166 -3.63 8.83 5.76
C GLU A 166 -3.07 9.85 6.77
N PRO A 167 -1.83 9.67 7.25
CA PRO A 167 -1.29 10.51 8.33
C PRO A 167 -0.86 11.90 7.85
N ASP A 168 -0.44 12.06 6.59
CA ASP A 168 -0.08 13.35 5.99
C ASP A 168 -0.79 13.53 4.64
N PRO A 169 -1.28 14.75 4.31
CA PRO A 169 -1.94 15.00 3.04
C PRO A 169 -0.98 14.81 1.86
N GLU A 170 -1.36 14.00 0.88
CA GLU A 170 -0.63 13.86 -0.38
C GLU A 170 -1.03 14.96 -1.39
N ASN A 171 -0.05 15.58 -2.05
CA ASN A 171 -0.32 16.46 -3.18
C ASN A 171 -0.69 15.63 -4.42
N ASN A 172 -1.87 15.87 -4.99
CA ASN A 172 -2.38 15.20 -6.19
C ASN A 172 -2.40 13.66 -6.09
N PRO A 173 -3.13 13.09 -5.12
CA PRO A 173 -3.29 11.64 -5.01
C PRO A 173 -4.00 11.09 -6.26
N PHE A 174 -3.67 9.87 -6.67
CA PHE A 174 -4.37 9.18 -7.75
C PHE A 174 -5.34 8.17 -7.16
N LEU A 175 -6.65 8.41 -7.32
CA LEU A 175 -7.70 7.64 -6.65
C LEU A 175 -8.57 6.80 -7.63
N GLY A 176 -8.08 6.59 -8.85
CA GLY A 176 -8.86 6.01 -9.95
C GLY A 176 -9.53 7.07 -10.81
#